data_AF-A0A1J5J828-F1
#
_entry.id   AF-A0A1J5J828-F1
#
_cell.length_a   1.000
_cell.length_b   1.000
_cell.length_c   1.000
_cell.angle_alpha   90.00
_cell.angle_beta   90.00
_cell.angle_gamma   90.00
#
_symmetry.space_group_name_H-M   'P 1'
#
loop_
_entity.id
_entity.type
_entity.pdbx_description
1 polymer ?
#
loop_
_entity_poly.entity_id
_entity_poly.type
_entity_poly.pdbx_seq_one_letter_code
_entity_poly.pdbx_strand_id
1 'polypeptide(L)'
;MKKIKLLKTLYVDLLLLTMILIVVTPYLIRGGFSVFHEEVVEGSIITLLFMTGYAIYIFYNQAIARAETQIKEIEQNNTDLQGRIDETFRYIGELNVQISEIEEVFSAIKKYPENKKDFKQILEFLAEKILGIVPTPWVLLRIVDLGDESTVKEYCGVRAGVALLKHEIHNSALIKHQLPPELLSYTSGQDNLTIKAFCIFPEQKLTREQTIFLKAITNQLEMLFIVFTSPYTVHQGEEKRLRSEQPKQQQKQMPVKKPVPVLKKRGIFSFPHLSPKTEPISSSSKGTTNAARNEKTLSIDH
;
A
#
# COMPACT_ATOMS: atom_id res chain seq x y z
N MET A 1 -36.65 -14.04 7.26
CA MET A 1 -37.16 -14.80 6.10
C MET A 1 -38.45 -15.61 6.34
N LYS A 2 -38.61 -16.36 7.45
CA LYS A 2 -39.82 -17.19 7.68
C LYS A 2 -41.15 -16.41 7.67
N LYS A 3 -41.15 -15.19 8.22
CA LYS A 3 -42.34 -14.30 8.26
C LYS A 3 -42.82 -13.84 6.87
N ILE A 4 -41.89 -13.62 5.93
CA ILE A 4 -42.20 -13.19 4.55
C ILE A 4 -42.82 -14.36 3.77
N LYS A 5 -42.29 -15.59 3.95
CA LYS A 5 -42.86 -16.79 3.34
C LYS A 5 -44.30 -17.03 3.83
N LEU A 6 -44.55 -16.86 5.12
CA LEU A 6 -45.89 -17.03 5.71
C LEU A 6 -46.88 -15.98 5.19
N LEU A 7 -46.47 -14.72 5.08
CA LEU A 7 -47.30 -13.66 4.52
C LEU A 7 -47.62 -13.91 3.03
N LYS A 8 -46.65 -14.41 2.26
CA LYS A 8 -46.85 -14.77 0.85
C LYS A 8 -47.84 -15.93 0.69
N THR A 9 -47.73 -16.97 1.53
CA THR A 9 -48.67 -18.10 1.52
C THR A 9 -50.08 -17.64 1.89
N LEU A 10 -50.22 -16.87 2.97
CA LEU A 10 -51.51 -16.32 3.40
C LEU A 10 -52.17 -15.46 2.32
N TYR A 11 -51.39 -14.63 1.61
CA TYR A 11 -51.89 -13.81 0.51
C TYR A 11 -52.44 -14.65 -0.64
N VAL A 12 -51.70 -15.69 -1.05
CA VAL A 12 -52.12 -16.59 -2.13
C VAL A 12 -53.39 -17.36 -1.73
N ASP A 13 -53.45 -17.84 -0.49
CA ASP A 13 -54.62 -18.57 0.03
C ASP A 13 -55.86 -17.67 0.06
N LEU A 14 -55.72 -16.42 0.49
CA LEU A 14 -56.82 -15.46 0.58
C LEU A 14 -57.33 -15.05 -0.81
N LEU A 15 -56.42 -14.90 -1.78
CA LEU A 15 -56.78 -14.64 -3.18
C LEU A 15 -57.52 -15.84 -3.80
N LEU A 16 -57.06 -17.07 -3.54
CA LEU A 16 -57.73 -18.30 -3.98
C LEU A 16 -59.14 -18.41 -3.39
N LEU A 17 -59.28 -18.16 -2.09
CA LEU A 17 -60.58 -18.16 -1.41
C LEU A 17 -61.54 -17.13 -2.02
N THR A 18 -61.04 -15.94 -2.33
CA THR A 18 -61.84 -14.87 -2.95
C THR A 18 -62.29 -15.27 -4.36
N MET A 19 -61.42 -15.89 -5.16
CA MET A 19 -61.78 -16.46 -6.47
C MET A 19 -62.88 -17.53 -6.37
N ILE A 20 -62.79 -18.43 -5.38
CA ILE A 20 -63.83 -19.45 -5.15
C ILE A 20 -65.15 -18.77 -4.78
N LEU A 21 -65.14 -17.77 -3.91
CA LEU A 21 -66.36 -17.02 -3.55
C LEU A 21 -67.01 -16.38 -4.77
N ILE A 22 -66.24 -15.74 -5.66
CA ILE A 22 -66.75 -15.09 -6.87
C ILE A 22 -67.47 -16.12 -7.76
N VAL A 23 -66.90 -17.31 -7.95
CA VAL A 23 -67.50 -18.38 -8.76
C VAL A 23 -68.75 -18.97 -8.09
N VAL A 24 -68.76 -19.12 -6.76
CA VAL A 24 -69.87 -19.73 -6.01
C VAL A 24 -71.06 -18.77 -5.84
N THR A 25 -70.82 -17.46 -5.80
CA THR A 25 -71.85 -16.42 -5.61
C THR A 25 -73.08 -16.57 -6.51
N PRO A 26 -72.97 -16.70 -7.86
CA PRO A 26 -74.15 -16.86 -8.73
C PRO A 26 -74.93 -18.16 -8.49
N TYR A 27 -74.27 -19.23 -8.03
CA TYR A 27 -74.94 -20.48 -7.67
C TYR A 27 -75.70 -20.37 -6.35
N LEU A 28 -75.16 -19.61 -5.40
CA LEU A 28 -75.79 -19.35 -4.10
C LEU A 28 -77.08 -18.52 -4.28
N ILE A 29 -77.04 -17.52 -5.16
CA ILE A 29 -78.17 -16.64 -5.48
C ILE A 29 -79.32 -17.45 -6.11
N ARG A 30 -79.02 -18.32 -7.08
CA ARG A 30 -80.03 -19.20 -7.72
C ARG A 30 -80.62 -20.27 -6.80
N GLY A 31 -79.96 -20.58 -5.69
CA GLY A 31 -80.37 -21.63 -4.75
C GLY A 31 -81.61 -21.31 -3.91
N GLY A 32 -82.10 -20.06 -3.94
CA GLY A 32 -83.36 -19.66 -3.30
C GLY A 32 -83.33 -19.72 -1.77
N PHE A 33 -82.68 -18.75 -1.12
CA PHE A 33 -82.87 -18.54 0.32
C PHE A 33 -84.22 -17.86 0.58
N SER A 34 -85.19 -18.61 1.11
CA SER A 34 -86.59 -18.19 1.28
C SER A 34 -86.82 -17.05 2.30
N VAL A 35 -85.77 -16.55 2.96
CA VAL A 35 -85.89 -15.64 4.13
C VAL A 35 -85.46 -14.19 3.85
N PHE A 36 -84.73 -13.92 2.76
CA PHE A 36 -84.23 -12.58 2.42
C PHE A 36 -84.48 -12.24 0.95
N HIS A 37 -84.72 -10.96 0.63
CA HIS A 37 -84.79 -10.49 -0.75
C HIS A 37 -83.42 -10.66 -1.43
N GLU A 38 -83.43 -11.31 -2.61
CA GLU A 38 -82.26 -11.66 -3.42
C GLU A 38 -81.29 -10.48 -3.64
N GLU A 39 -81.85 -9.30 -3.91
CA GLU A 39 -81.11 -8.05 -4.16
C GLU A 39 -80.25 -7.61 -2.97
N VAL A 40 -80.75 -7.77 -1.74
CA VAL A 40 -80.04 -7.38 -0.52
C VAL A 40 -78.85 -8.32 -0.27
N VAL A 41 -79.04 -9.62 -0.52
CA VAL A 41 -78.00 -10.64 -0.34
C VAL A 41 -76.88 -10.42 -1.36
N GLU A 42 -77.21 -10.22 -2.63
CA GLU A 42 -76.23 -9.94 -3.69
C GLU A 42 -75.40 -8.68 -3.37
N GLY A 43 -76.07 -7.58 -3.02
CA GLY A 43 -75.39 -6.33 -2.64
C GLY A 43 -74.45 -6.50 -1.45
N SER A 44 -74.85 -7.29 -0.44
CA SER A 44 -74.01 -7.56 0.73
C SER A 44 -72.75 -8.37 0.38
N ILE A 45 -72.88 -9.36 -0.51
CA ILE A 45 -71.76 -10.22 -0.94
C ILE A 45 -70.76 -9.40 -1.75
N ILE A 46 -71.25 -8.59 -2.71
CA ILE A 46 -70.39 -7.70 -3.52
C ILE A 46 -69.63 -6.71 -2.61
N THR A 47 -70.31 -6.14 -1.62
CA THR A 47 -69.69 -5.21 -0.66
C THR A 47 -68.58 -5.90 0.16
N LEU A 48 -68.82 -7.13 0.63
CA LEU A 48 -67.83 -7.92 1.37
C LEU A 48 -66.61 -8.26 0.50
N LEU A 49 -66.84 -8.62 -0.76
CA LEU A 49 -65.79 -8.89 -1.75
C LEU A 49 -64.92 -7.65 -2.00
N PHE A 50 -65.55 -6.48 -2.16
CA PHE A 50 -64.83 -5.21 -2.32
C PHE A 50 -63.98 -4.86 -1.10
N MET A 51 -64.54 -5.01 0.11
CA MET A 51 -63.79 -4.77 1.36
C MET A 51 -62.58 -5.69 1.48
N THR A 52 -62.74 -6.96 1.10
CA THR A 52 -61.64 -7.94 1.11
C THR A 52 -60.56 -7.57 0.09
N GLY A 53 -60.95 -7.26 -1.15
CA GLY A 53 -60.01 -6.81 -2.19
C GLY A 53 -59.25 -5.53 -1.82
N TYR A 54 -59.95 -4.57 -1.20
CA TYR A 54 -59.36 -3.33 -0.73
C TYR A 54 -58.35 -3.57 0.41
N ALA A 55 -58.67 -4.46 1.35
CA ALA A 55 -57.73 -4.85 2.42
C ALA A 55 -56.46 -5.50 1.85
N ILE A 56 -56.60 -6.42 0.89
CA ILE A 56 -55.47 -7.05 0.19
C ILE A 56 -54.57 -6.00 -0.46
N TYR A 57 -55.16 -5.02 -1.14
CA TYR A 57 -54.43 -3.93 -1.80
C TYR A 57 -53.60 -3.10 -0.82
N ILE A 58 -54.16 -2.74 0.34
CA ILE A 58 -53.44 -2.00 1.38
C ILE A 58 -52.25 -2.80 1.90
N PHE A 59 -52.45 -4.08 2.23
CA PHE A 59 -51.38 -4.94 2.73
C PHE A 59 -50.27 -5.14 1.69
N TYR A 60 -50.64 -5.27 0.41
CA TYR A 60 -49.70 -5.39 -0.70
C TYR A 60 -48.83 -4.13 -0.85
N ASN A 61 -49.44 -2.94 -0.88
CA ASN A 61 -48.70 -1.68 -0.96
C ASN A 61 -47.76 -1.50 0.24
N GLN A 62 -48.21 -1.87 1.44
CA GLN A 62 -47.36 -1.78 2.63
C GLN A 62 -46.16 -2.75 2.55
N ALA A 63 -46.35 -3.95 2.00
CA ALA A 63 -45.27 -4.91 1.80
C ALA A 63 -44.25 -4.43 0.74
N ILE A 64 -44.72 -3.81 -0.35
CA ILE A 64 -43.86 -3.19 -1.37
C ILE A 64 -43.01 -2.08 -0.77
N ALA A 65 -43.63 -1.15 -0.02
CA ALA A 65 -42.91 -0.04 0.59
C ALA A 65 -41.77 -0.52 1.50
N ARG A 66 -42.01 -1.58 2.28
CA ARG A 66 -40.97 -2.20 3.13
C ARG A 66 -39.87 -2.85 2.29
N ALA A 67 -40.22 -3.54 1.20
CA ALA A 67 -39.24 -4.15 0.32
C ALA A 67 -38.35 -3.10 -0.37
N GLU A 68 -38.93 -1.99 -0.83
CA GLU A 68 -38.17 -0.86 -1.40
C GLU A 68 -37.21 -0.25 -0.38
N THR A 69 -37.63 -0.07 0.87
CA THR A 69 -36.72 0.43 1.92
C THR A 69 -35.55 -0.52 2.17
N GLN A 70 -35.79 -1.83 2.15
CA GLN A 70 -34.73 -2.83 2.33
C GLN A 70 -33.77 -2.87 1.15
N ILE A 71 -34.27 -2.73 -0.07
CA ILE A 71 -33.44 -2.66 -1.28
C ILE A 71 -32.54 -1.43 -1.22
N LYS A 72 -33.08 -0.26 -0.87
CA LYS A 72 -32.30 0.98 -0.71
C LYS A 72 -31.24 0.86 0.38
N GLU A 73 -31.57 0.25 1.52
CA GLU A 73 -30.61 0.03 2.60
C GLU A 73 -29.47 -0.91 2.17
N ILE A 74 -29.79 -1.99 1.44
CA ILE A 74 -28.78 -2.92 0.90
C ILE A 74 -27.90 -2.21 -0.14
N GLU A 75 -28.48 -1.38 -1.00
CA GLU A 75 -27.74 -0.62 -2.00
C GLU A 75 -26.79 0.39 -1.35
N GLN A 76 -27.26 1.13 -0.35
CA GLN A 76 -26.43 2.04 0.43
C GLN A 76 -25.28 1.30 1.14
N ASN A 77 -25.57 0.18 1.79
CA ASN A 77 -24.54 -0.63 2.45
C ASN A 77 -23.51 -1.17 1.45
N ASN A 78 -23.92 -1.57 0.25
CA ASN A 78 -23.00 -2.00 -0.80
C ASN A 78 -22.12 -0.84 -1.28
N THR A 79 -22.66 0.37 -1.45
CA THR A 79 -21.87 1.54 -1.84
C THR A 79 -20.85 1.95 -0.77
N ASP A 80 -21.22 1.89 0.51
CA ASP A 80 -20.30 2.14 1.63
C ASP A 80 -19.19 1.09 1.67
N LEU A 81 -19.55 -0.19 1.53
CA LEU A 81 -18.59 -1.30 1.50
C LEU A 81 -17.60 -1.13 0.34
N GLN A 82 -18.09 -0.76 -0.85
CA GLN A 82 -17.26 -0.53 -2.02
C GLN A 82 -16.30 0.65 -1.80
N GLY A 83 -16.77 1.75 -1.21
CA GLY A 83 -15.92 2.88 -0.84
C GLY A 83 -14.81 2.49 0.14
N ARG A 84 -15.12 1.67 1.16
CA ARG A 84 -14.13 1.16 2.12
C ARG A 84 -13.12 0.20 1.48
N ILE A 85 -13.56 -0.61 0.53
CA ILE A 85 -12.69 -1.50 -0.24
C ILE A 85 -11.73 -0.69 -1.11
N ASP A 86 -12.22 0.32 -1.83
CA ASP A 86 -11.41 1.19 -2.68
C ASP A 86 -10.37 1.98 -1.84
N GLU A 87 -10.79 2.49 -0.68
CA GLU A 87 -9.87 3.15 0.26
C GLU A 87 -8.79 2.18 0.77
N THR A 88 -9.18 0.95 1.10
CA THR A 88 -8.24 -0.10 1.52
C THR A 88 -7.26 -0.45 0.40
N PHE A 89 -7.72 -0.58 -0.85
CA PHE A 89 -6.85 -0.84 -1.99
C PHE A 89 -5.91 0.33 -2.28
N ARG A 90 -6.38 1.57 -2.17
CA ARG A 90 -5.52 2.76 -2.30
C ARG A 90 -4.43 2.75 -1.24
N TYR A 91 -4.79 2.49 0.01
CA TYR A 91 -3.83 2.36 1.11
C TYR A 91 -2.81 1.24 0.87
N ILE A 92 -3.26 0.06 0.43
CA ILE A 92 -2.37 -1.06 0.08
C ILE A 92 -1.45 -0.68 -1.10
N GLY A 93 -1.97 0.03 -2.11
CA GLY A 93 -1.19 0.51 -3.24
C GLY A 93 -0.11 1.50 -2.84
N GLU A 94 -0.46 2.48 -2.00
CA GLU A 94 0.47 3.46 -1.44
C GLU A 94 1.56 2.79 -0.58
N LEU A 95 1.17 1.82 0.26
CA LEU A 95 2.11 1.03 1.05
C LEU A 95 3.09 0.24 0.17
N ASN A 96 2.61 -0.36 -0.91
CA ASN A 96 3.45 -1.18 -1.79
C ASN A 96 4.49 -0.35 -2.53
N VAL A 97 4.13 0.86 -2.97
CA VAL A 97 5.09 1.82 -3.56
C VAL A 97 6.16 2.18 -2.54
N GLN A 98 5.76 2.51 -1.30
CA GLN A 98 6.72 2.87 -0.25
C GLN A 98 7.65 1.70 0.12
N ILE A 99 7.15 0.46 0.23
CA ILE A 99 8.02 -0.71 0.49
C ILE A 99 9.04 -0.91 -0.65
N SER A 100 8.63 -0.73 -1.90
CA SER A 100 9.56 -0.86 -3.04
C SER A 100 10.67 0.20 -3.00
N GLU A 101 10.37 1.42 -2.53
CA GLU A 101 11.39 2.45 -2.31
C GLU A 101 12.37 2.05 -1.20
N ILE A 102 11.87 1.42 -0.12
CA ILE A 102 12.73 0.90 0.96
C ILE A 102 13.67 -0.19 0.42
N GLU A 103 13.16 -1.14 -0.36
CA GLU A 103 13.96 -2.18 -0.99
C GLU A 103 14.98 -1.60 -1.98
N GLU A 104 14.62 -0.56 -2.73
CA GLU A 104 15.54 0.14 -3.62
C GLU A 104 16.71 0.79 -2.84
N VAL A 105 16.41 1.47 -1.73
CA VAL A 105 17.43 2.08 -0.85
C VAL A 105 18.42 1.03 -0.34
N PHE A 106 17.93 -0.14 0.08
CA PHE A 106 18.80 -1.20 0.58
C PHE A 106 19.56 -1.94 -0.53
N SER A 107 18.92 -2.17 -1.68
CA SER A 107 19.55 -2.85 -2.82
C SER A 107 20.58 -1.98 -3.55
N ALA A 108 20.51 -0.65 -3.41
CA ALA A 108 21.55 0.27 -3.87
C ALA A 108 22.89 0.04 -3.14
N ILE A 109 22.85 -0.38 -1.87
CA ILE A 109 24.03 -0.71 -1.06
C ILE A 109 24.45 -2.17 -1.37
N LYS A 110 24.89 -2.43 -2.61
CA LYS A 110 25.27 -3.78 -3.06
C LYS A 110 26.51 -4.36 -2.39
N LYS A 111 27.35 -3.50 -1.80
CA LYS A 111 28.63 -3.89 -1.20
C LYS A 111 28.83 -3.17 0.11
N TYR A 112 29.37 -3.88 1.10
CA TYR A 112 29.83 -3.28 2.35
C TYR A 112 30.96 -2.27 2.07
N PRO A 113 30.98 -1.14 2.79
CA PRO A 113 32.03 -0.13 2.61
C PRO A 113 33.39 -0.71 2.99
N GLU A 114 34.38 -0.58 2.10
CA GLU A 114 35.74 -1.07 2.35
C GLU A 114 36.65 0.04 2.89
N ASN A 115 36.32 1.30 2.63
CA ASN A 115 37.14 2.44 3.02
C ASN A 115 36.27 3.58 3.60
N LYS A 116 36.93 4.55 4.26
CA LYS A 116 36.27 5.70 4.90
C LYS A 116 35.48 6.56 3.91
N LYS A 117 35.91 6.63 2.63
CA LYS A 117 35.24 7.39 1.59
C LYS A 117 33.93 6.70 1.18
N ASP A 118 33.95 5.38 1.01
CA ASP A 118 32.74 4.58 0.73
C ASP A 118 31.73 4.74 1.86
N PHE A 119 32.18 4.66 3.11
CA PHE A 119 31.29 4.86 4.27
C PHE A 119 30.68 6.26 4.29
N LYS A 120 31.46 7.30 3.95
CA LYS A 120 30.94 8.67 3.83
C LYS A 120 29.89 8.80 2.72
N GLN A 121 30.12 8.16 1.57
CA GLN A 121 29.15 8.16 0.46
C GLN A 121 27.85 7.45 0.84
N ILE A 122 27.93 6.37 1.61
CA ILE A 122 26.74 5.70 2.14
C ILE A 122 25.97 6.60 3.11
N LEU A 123 26.66 7.29 4.03
CA LEU A 123 26.02 8.24 4.94
C LEU A 123 25.30 9.38 4.19
N GLU A 124 25.95 9.93 3.17
CA GLU A 124 25.39 10.94 2.27
C GLU A 124 24.15 10.42 1.54
N PHE A 125 24.26 9.24 0.92
CA PHE A 125 23.13 8.58 0.26
C PHE A 125 21.95 8.33 1.21
N LEU A 126 22.19 7.80 2.42
CA LEU A 126 21.13 7.55 3.40
C LEU A 126 20.47 8.85 3.85
N ALA A 127 21.26 9.91 4.08
CA ALA A 127 20.73 11.22 4.45
C ALA A 127 19.88 11.82 3.32
N GLU A 128 20.31 11.73 2.05
CA GLU A 128 19.53 12.16 0.89
C GLU A 128 18.21 11.40 0.78
N LYS A 129 18.21 10.08 1.01
CA LYS A 129 16.98 9.26 0.99
C LYS A 129 16.04 9.61 2.13
N ILE A 130 16.55 9.85 3.34
CA ILE A 130 15.74 10.37 4.45
C ILE A 130 15.12 11.72 4.07
N LEU A 131 15.93 12.65 3.53
CA LEU A 131 15.45 13.96 3.09
C LEU A 131 14.45 13.90 1.93
N GLY A 132 14.46 12.85 1.12
CA GLY A 132 13.47 12.63 0.06
C GLY A 132 12.11 12.16 0.59
N ILE A 133 12.11 11.26 1.58
CA ILE A 133 10.89 10.63 2.12
C ILE A 133 10.28 11.44 3.27
N VAL A 134 11.12 12.08 4.07
CA VAL A 134 10.73 12.84 5.26
C VAL A 134 10.74 14.32 4.91
N PRO A 135 9.65 15.07 5.13
CA PRO A 135 9.57 16.50 4.82
C PRO A 135 10.34 17.40 5.81
N THR A 136 11.60 17.06 6.10
CA THR A 136 12.49 17.79 7.02
C THR A 136 13.49 18.68 6.26
N PRO A 137 13.86 19.85 6.79
CA PRO A 137 14.91 20.70 6.20
C PRO A 137 16.32 20.12 6.34
N TRP A 138 16.60 19.31 7.36
CA TRP A 138 17.90 18.71 7.60
C TRP A 138 17.80 17.38 8.36
N VAL A 139 18.84 16.57 8.28
CA VAL A 139 18.97 15.32 9.04
C VAL A 139 20.41 15.14 9.51
N LEU A 140 20.58 14.70 10.75
CA LEU A 140 21.86 14.35 11.35
C LEU A 140 21.89 12.85 11.61
N LEU A 141 22.78 12.16 10.92
CA LEU A 141 23.13 10.77 11.17
C LEU A 141 24.36 10.75 12.07
N ARG A 142 24.23 10.17 13.26
CA ARG A 142 25.31 10.12 14.25
C ARG A 142 25.48 8.72 14.80
N ILE A 143 26.72 8.29 14.91
CA ILE A 143 27.12 7.01 15.50
C ILE A 143 27.88 7.33 16.77
N VAL A 144 27.40 6.80 17.90
CA VAL A 144 27.92 7.06 19.23
C VAL A 144 28.39 5.74 19.83
N ASP A 145 29.57 5.77 20.45
CA ASP A 145 30.02 4.70 21.35
C ASP A 145 29.44 4.97 22.74
N LEU A 146 28.63 4.04 23.23
CA LEU A 146 27.98 4.05 24.53
C LEU A 146 28.97 3.87 25.68
N GLY A 147 30.16 3.33 25.42
CA GLY A 147 31.16 3.10 26.46
C GLY A 147 31.78 4.41 26.98
N ASP A 148 32.14 5.30 26.07
CA ASP A 148 32.78 6.59 26.37
C ASP A 148 31.87 7.80 26.06
N GLU A 149 30.63 7.55 25.64
CA GLU A 149 29.68 8.54 25.12
C GLU A 149 30.25 9.40 23.99
N SER A 150 31.24 8.91 23.24
CA SER A 150 31.92 9.67 22.18
C SER A 150 31.24 9.51 20.82
N THR A 151 31.27 10.57 20.02
CA THR A 151 30.80 10.51 18.62
C THR A 151 31.88 9.90 17.76
N VAL A 152 31.62 8.71 17.22
CA VAL A 152 32.56 8.01 16.35
C VAL A 152 32.47 8.51 14.91
N LYS A 153 31.25 8.74 14.43
CA LYS A 153 30.95 9.29 13.11
C LYS A 153 29.72 10.17 13.15
N GLU A 154 29.75 11.24 12.37
CA GLU A 154 28.56 12.05 12.10
C GLU A 154 28.53 12.51 10.65
N TYR A 155 27.32 12.68 10.14
CA TYR A 155 27.04 13.28 8.85
C TYR A 155 25.74 14.10 8.96
N CYS A 156 25.78 15.34 8.47
CA CYS A 156 24.62 16.22 8.42
C CYS A 156 24.24 16.45 6.96
N GLY A 157 23.04 15.98 6.58
CA GLY A 157 22.42 16.29 5.29
C GLY A 157 21.48 17.47 5.44
N VAL A 158 21.45 18.35 4.42
CA VAL A 158 20.59 19.54 4.40
C VAL A 158 19.88 19.61 3.06
N ARG A 159 18.58 19.94 3.08
CA ARG A 159 17.79 20.18 1.87
C ARG A 159 18.24 21.51 1.25
N ALA A 160 18.39 21.53 -0.07
CA ALA A 160 18.90 22.69 -0.80
C ALA A 160 18.22 24.01 -0.37
N GLY A 161 19.03 25.03 -0.05
CA GLY A 161 18.55 26.37 0.29
C GLY A 161 18.38 26.66 1.80
N VAL A 162 18.62 25.68 2.68
CA VAL A 162 18.60 25.91 4.14
C VAL A 162 20.03 26.03 4.67
N ALA A 163 20.29 27.03 5.53
CA ALA A 163 21.57 27.16 6.22
C ALA A 163 21.72 26.05 7.26
N LEU A 164 22.91 25.44 7.32
CA LEU A 164 23.21 24.36 8.26
C LEU A 164 23.19 24.92 9.69
N LEU A 165 22.10 24.65 10.42
CA LEU A 165 22.01 25.02 11.82
C LEU A 165 22.93 24.10 12.62
N LYS A 166 23.98 24.68 13.17
CA LYS A 166 24.91 23.99 14.07
C LYS A 166 24.24 23.82 15.43
N HIS A 167 23.33 22.86 15.54
CA HIS A 167 22.79 22.47 16.84
C HIS A 167 23.85 21.63 17.56
N GLU A 168 24.34 22.13 18.69
CA GLU A 168 25.24 21.38 19.58
C GLU A 168 24.41 20.39 20.40
N ILE A 169 24.18 19.22 19.81
CA ILE A 169 23.45 18.13 20.48
C ILE A 169 24.47 17.29 21.25
N HIS A 170 24.35 17.25 22.58
CA HIS A 170 25.17 16.40 23.43
C HIS A 170 24.77 14.92 23.33
N ASN A 171 25.75 14.02 23.38
CA ASN A 171 25.51 12.57 23.28
C ASN A 171 24.74 12.02 24.49
N SER A 172 24.98 12.57 25.69
CA SER A 172 24.24 12.20 26.89
C SER A 172 22.73 12.47 26.78
N ALA A 173 22.33 13.53 26.06
CA ALA A 173 20.93 13.83 25.78
C ALA A 173 20.32 12.81 24.80
N LEU A 174 21.08 12.36 23.80
CA LEU A 174 20.65 11.33 22.86
C LEU A 174 20.44 9.98 23.54
N ILE A 175 21.39 9.56 24.37
CA ILE A 175 21.36 8.27 25.07
C ILE A 175 20.22 8.22 26.10
N LYS A 176 19.98 9.33 26.81
CA LYS A 176 18.90 9.43 27.81
C LYS A 176 17.53 9.74 27.22
N HIS A 177 17.43 9.91 25.89
CA HIS A 177 16.22 10.38 25.20
C HIS A 177 15.67 11.71 25.74
N GLN A 178 16.56 12.60 26.20
CA GLN A 178 16.24 13.92 26.74
C GLN A 178 16.60 15.01 25.73
N LEU A 179 16.02 14.91 24.54
CA LEU A 179 16.19 15.93 23.51
C LEU A 179 15.27 17.13 23.75
N PRO A 180 15.66 18.33 23.28
CA PRO A 180 14.73 19.45 23.18
C PRO A 180 13.46 19.02 22.42
N PRO A 181 12.28 19.55 22.80
CA PRO A 181 11.02 19.18 22.17
C PRO A 181 11.01 19.45 20.65
N GLU A 182 11.79 20.42 20.21
CA GLU A 182 11.96 20.80 18.80
C GLU A 182 12.70 19.76 17.96
N LEU A 183 13.21 18.67 18.56
CA LEU A 183 13.99 17.64 17.88
C LEU A 183 13.38 16.25 18.10
N LEU A 184 13.32 15.49 17.01
CA LEU A 184 13.01 14.07 17.05
C LEU A 184 14.30 13.27 16.83
N SER A 185 14.43 12.16 17.55
CA SER A 185 15.48 11.19 17.27
C SER A 185 14.95 9.77 17.19
N TYR A 186 15.55 9.01 16.30
CA TYR A 186 15.39 7.57 16.18
C TYR A 186 16.72 6.92 16.52
N THR A 187 16.69 5.96 17.43
CA THR A 187 17.86 5.16 17.82
C THR A 187 17.75 3.77 17.23
N SER A 188 18.90 3.16 16.97
CA SER A 188 18.97 1.77 16.54
C SER A 188 18.61 0.80 17.68
N GLY A 189 17.94 -0.30 17.33
CA GLY A 189 17.30 -1.20 18.28
C GLY A 189 18.14 -2.37 18.80
N GLN A 190 19.40 -2.51 18.39
CA GLN A 190 20.25 -3.64 18.81
C GLN A 190 20.96 -3.30 20.12
N ASP A 191 20.72 -4.05 21.19
CA ASP A 191 21.26 -3.73 22.53
C ASP A 191 22.56 -4.48 22.87
N ASN A 192 23.04 -5.34 21.97
CA ASN A 192 24.18 -6.23 22.23
C ASN A 192 25.54 -5.57 21.97
N LEU A 193 25.57 -4.29 21.59
CA LEU A 193 26.77 -3.62 21.12
C LEU A 193 26.95 -2.29 21.84
N THR A 194 28.21 -1.91 22.06
CA THR A 194 28.56 -0.61 22.63
C THR A 194 28.37 0.53 21.63
N ILE A 195 27.93 0.27 20.39
CA ILE A 195 27.74 1.31 19.39
C ILE A 195 26.25 1.45 19.09
N LYS A 196 25.75 2.69 19.05
CA LYS A 196 24.39 3.00 18.62
C LYS A 196 24.40 4.02 17.50
N ALA A 197 23.48 3.85 16.55
CA ALA A 197 23.22 4.84 15.52
C ALA A 197 21.99 5.67 15.91
N PHE A 198 22.04 6.96 15.59
CA PHE A 198 21.00 7.94 15.83
C PHE A 198 20.70 8.69 14.53
N CYS A 199 19.43 8.84 14.23
CA CYS A 199 18.91 9.72 13.18
C CYS A 199 18.13 10.84 13.84
N ILE A 200 18.57 12.09 13.65
CA ILE A 200 18.07 13.26 14.37
C ILE A 200 17.64 14.33 13.36
N PHE A 201 16.50 14.97 13.59
CA PHE A 201 15.98 16.04 12.75
C PHE A 201 14.93 16.87 13.51
N PRO A 202 14.49 18.03 13.00
CA PRO A 202 13.46 18.86 13.64
C PRO A 202 12.15 18.12 13.86
N GLU A 203 11.40 18.54 14.87
CA GLU A 203 10.08 17.98 15.16
C GLU A 203 9.13 18.16 13.97
N GLN A 204 8.51 17.05 13.57
CA GLN A 204 7.51 17.04 12.52
C GLN A 204 6.55 15.86 12.70
N LYS A 205 5.33 15.99 12.17
CA LYS A 205 4.36 14.90 12.14
C LYS A 205 4.81 13.86 11.12
N LEU A 206 5.19 12.68 11.60
CA LEU A 206 5.60 11.56 10.77
C LEU A 206 4.45 10.56 10.63
N THR A 207 4.34 9.96 9.45
CA THR A 207 3.47 8.80 9.27
C THR A 207 4.08 7.56 9.92
N ARG A 208 3.27 6.52 10.10
CA ARG A 208 3.73 5.23 10.63
C ARG A 208 4.82 4.63 9.72
N GLU A 209 4.64 4.78 8.42
CA GLU A 209 5.51 4.27 7.37
C GLU A 209 6.86 4.98 7.39
N GLN A 210 6.87 6.32 7.47
CA GLN A 210 8.09 7.11 7.63
C GLN A 210 8.86 6.72 8.90
N THR A 211 8.14 6.44 9.99
CA THR A 211 8.74 5.97 11.24
C THR A 211 9.41 4.60 11.08
N ILE A 212 8.75 3.65 10.40
CA ILE A 212 9.30 2.33 10.10
C ILE A 212 10.56 2.46 9.22
N PHE A 213 10.50 3.31 8.20
CA PHE A 213 11.63 3.58 7.31
C PHE A 213 12.84 4.16 8.05
N LEU A 214 12.64 5.20 8.87
CA LEU A 214 13.69 5.82 9.67
C LEU A 214 14.35 4.83 10.63
N LYS A 215 13.55 3.97 11.27
CA LYS A 215 14.07 2.91 12.14
C LYS A 215 14.88 1.88 11.35
N ALA A 216 14.42 1.50 10.16
CA ALA A 216 15.14 0.57 9.29
C ALA A 216 16.49 1.15 8.83
N ILE A 217 16.54 2.41 8.40
CA ILE A 217 17.80 3.08 8.05
C ILE A 217 18.74 3.17 9.24
N THR A 218 18.25 3.57 10.41
CA THR A 218 19.08 3.75 11.61
C THR A 218 19.69 2.40 12.05
N ASN A 219 18.90 1.32 12.02
CA ASN A 219 19.39 -0.04 12.26
C ASN A 219 20.44 -0.48 11.22
N GLN A 220 20.18 -0.23 9.94
CA GLN A 220 21.11 -0.61 8.88
C GLN A 220 22.41 0.17 8.97
N LEU A 221 22.36 1.45 9.36
CA LEU A 221 23.54 2.27 9.56
C LEU A 221 24.44 1.72 10.67
N GLU A 222 23.84 1.30 11.79
CA GLU A 222 24.56 0.61 12.86
C GLU A 222 25.27 -0.65 12.33
N MET A 223 24.53 -1.53 11.63
CA MET A 223 25.06 -2.77 11.05
C MET A 223 26.20 -2.52 10.06
N LEU A 224 26.04 -1.54 9.16
CA LEU A 224 27.08 -1.17 8.19
C LEU A 224 28.34 -0.68 8.88
N PHE A 225 28.20 0.08 9.97
CA PHE A 225 29.33 0.57 10.74
C PHE A 225 30.07 -0.55 11.48
N ILE A 226 29.33 -1.51 12.04
CA ILE A 226 29.92 -2.68 12.70
C ILE A 226 30.74 -3.51 11.70
N VAL A 227 30.18 -3.78 10.51
CA VAL A 227 30.91 -4.52 9.47
C VAL A 227 32.15 -3.75 9.01
N PHE A 228 32.02 -2.42 8.82
CA PHE A 228 33.13 -1.56 8.42
C PHE A 228 34.28 -1.56 9.44
N THR A 229 33.95 -1.49 10.74
CA THR A 229 34.93 -1.46 11.83
C THR A 229 35.45 -2.83 12.25
N SER A 230 34.77 -3.91 11.86
CA SER A 230 35.21 -5.26 12.16
C SER A 230 36.62 -5.51 11.59
N PRO A 231 37.52 -6.16 12.34
CA PRO A 231 38.93 -6.34 11.96
C PRO A 231 39.14 -7.13 10.65
N TYR A 232 38.09 -7.78 10.13
CA TYR A 232 38.13 -8.48 8.84
C TYR A 232 38.45 -7.57 7.65
N THR A 233 38.14 -6.27 7.72
CA THR A 233 38.44 -5.31 6.63
C THR A 233 39.89 -4.82 6.66
N VAL A 234 40.54 -4.82 7.82
CA VAL A 234 41.92 -4.29 8.00
C VAL A 234 42.95 -5.21 7.36
N HIS A 235 42.79 -6.53 7.46
CA HIS A 235 43.76 -7.50 6.92
C HIS A 235 43.86 -7.51 5.39
N GLN A 236 42.79 -7.16 4.65
CA GLN A 236 42.84 -7.09 3.19
C GLN A 236 43.67 -5.92 2.65
N GLY A 237 43.82 -4.84 3.44
CA GLY A 237 44.68 -3.71 3.09
C GLY A 237 46.17 -4.03 3.24
N GLU A 238 46.51 -4.79 4.28
CA GLU A 238 47.90 -5.20 4.55
C GLU A 238 48.41 -6.24 3.56
N GLU A 239 47.60 -7.22 3.16
CA GLU A 239 48.02 -8.23 2.17
C GLU A 239 48.30 -7.60 0.79
N LYS A 240 47.55 -6.56 0.39
CA LYS A 240 47.83 -5.80 -0.84
C LYS A 240 49.10 -4.98 -0.73
N ARG A 241 49.41 -4.40 0.45
CA ARG A 241 50.67 -3.69 0.68
C ARG A 241 51.86 -4.64 0.64
N LEU A 242 51.78 -5.79 1.31
CA LEU A 242 52.79 -6.85 1.27
C LEU A 242 53.01 -7.41 -0.15
N ARG A 243 51.97 -7.51 -0.99
CA ARG A 243 52.11 -7.86 -2.41
C ARG A 243 52.70 -6.74 -3.26
N SER A 244 52.44 -5.47 -2.94
CA SER A 244 53.03 -4.33 -3.66
C SER A 244 54.47 -4.02 -3.24
N GLU A 245 54.86 -4.42 -2.03
CA GLU A 245 56.22 -4.27 -1.48
C GLU A 245 57.11 -5.49 -1.72
N GLN A 246 56.58 -6.59 -2.28
CA GLN A 246 57.47 -7.63 -2.83
C GLN A 246 58.33 -7.00 -3.92
N PRO A 247 59.65 -6.94 -3.73
CA PRO A 247 60.51 -6.14 -4.57
C PRO A 247 60.57 -6.78 -5.97
N LYS A 248 60.60 -5.91 -6.99
CA LYS A 248 60.93 -6.22 -8.40
C LYS A 248 62.32 -6.89 -8.58
N GLN A 249 62.94 -7.40 -7.52
CA GLN A 249 64.25 -8.05 -7.51
C GLN A 249 64.25 -9.48 -8.08
N GLN A 250 63.10 -10.14 -8.23
CA GLN A 250 63.05 -11.46 -8.89
C GLN A 250 62.87 -11.42 -10.41
N GLN A 251 62.74 -10.24 -11.03
CA GLN A 251 62.63 -10.10 -12.49
C GLN A 251 63.96 -9.70 -13.16
N LYS A 252 65.11 -10.01 -12.53
CA LYS A 252 66.45 -9.77 -13.10
C LYS A 252 67.28 -11.03 -13.37
N GLN A 253 66.72 -12.22 -13.20
CA GLN A 253 67.38 -13.48 -13.59
C GLN A 253 66.38 -14.43 -14.27
N MET A 254 66.03 -14.14 -15.52
CA MET A 254 65.70 -15.21 -16.46
C MET A 254 66.66 -15.12 -17.66
N PRO A 255 67.31 -16.22 -18.04
CA PRO A 255 68.14 -16.26 -19.24
C PRO A 255 67.27 -15.98 -20.47
N VAL A 256 67.77 -15.10 -21.32
CA VAL A 256 67.23 -14.77 -22.65
C VAL A 256 67.08 -16.08 -23.45
N LYS A 257 65.87 -16.62 -23.51
CA LYS A 257 65.53 -17.68 -24.46
C LYS A 257 65.53 -17.08 -25.86
N LYS A 258 66.38 -17.66 -26.72
CA LYS A 258 66.51 -17.32 -28.14
C LYS A 258 65.14 -17.33 -28.83
N PRO A 259 64.92 -16.44 -29.82
CA PRO A 259 63.67 -16.40 -30.57
C PRO A 259 63.46 -17.70 -31.34
N VAL A 260 62.33 -18.36 -31.06
CA VAL A 260 61.81 -19.47 -31.87
C VAL A 260 61.14 -18.89 -33.12
N PRO A 261 61.38 -19.44 -34.31
CA PRO A 261 60.81 -18.93 -35.55
C PRO A 261 59.28 -19.00 -35.54
N VAL A 262 58.68 -17.88 -35.94
CA VAL A 262 57.25 -17.67 -36.10
C VAL A 262 56.72 -18.58 -37.21
N LEU A 263 55.96 -19.61 -36.83
CA LEU A 263 55.15 -20.37 -37.78
C LEU A 263 53.81 -19.65 -38.00
N LYS A 264 53.73 -19.01 -39.15
CA LYS A 264 52.56 -18.35 -39.73
C LYS A 264 51.44 -19.38 -39.93
N LYS A 265 50.45 -19.43 -39.04
CA LYS A 265 49.18 -20.14 -39.28
C LYS A 265 48.04 -19.15 -39.50
N ARG A 266 47.61 -19.10 -40.76
CA ARG A 266 46.32 -18.59 -41.24
C ARG A 266 45.18 -19.42 -40.64
N GLY A 267 44.06 -18.75 -40.37
CA GLY A 267 42.77 -19.32 -40.00
C GLY A 267 42.00 -18.22 -39.27
N ILE A 268 41.36 -17.29 -39.97
CA ILE A 268 39.99 -17.41 -40.51
C ILE A 268 39.10 -18.17 -39.53
N PHE A 269 38.49 -17.44 -38.60
CA PHE A 269 37.17 -17.78 -38.06
C PHE A 269 36.43 -16.48 -37.78
N SER A 270 35.55 -16.14 -38.71
CA SER A 270 34.49 -15.15 -38.53
C SER A 270 33.47 -15.72 -37.55
N PHE A 271 33.17 -14.99 -36.48
CA PHE A 271 31.99 -15.24 -35.66
C PHE A 271 30.86 -14.28 -36.08
N PRO A 272 29.62 -14.77 -36.23
CA PRO A 272 28.51 -13.98 -36.70
C PRO A 272 27.94 -13.07 -35.60
N HIS A 273 27.61 -11.87 -36.05
CA HIS A 273 26.87 -10.83 -35.37
C HIS A 273 25.47 -11.35 -35.01
N LEU A 274 25.20 -11.61 -33.72
CA LEU A 274 23.86 -11.85 -33.22
C LEU A 274 23.29 -10.51 -32.73
N SER A 275 22.54 -9.86 -33.62
CA SER A 275 21.70 -8.71 -33.29
C SER A 275 20.53 -9.16 -32.40
N PRO A 276 20.18 -8.41 -31.34
CA PRO A 276 18.97 -8.67 -30.58
C PRO A 276 17.74 -8.31 -31.44
N LYS A 277 16.86 -9.29 -31.56
CA LYS A 277 15.57 -9.23 -32.25
C LYS A 277 14.60 -8.44 -31.38
N THR A 278 14.31 -7.20 -31.79
CA THR A 278 13.24 -6.38 -31.20
C THR A 278 11.90 -6.95 -31.69
N GLU A 279 11.16 -7.60 -30.80
CA GLU A 279 9.73 -7.88 -31.02
C GLU A 279 8.90 -6.77 -30.36
N PRO A 280 8.11 -6.00 -31.12
CA PRO A 280 7.12 -5.12 -30.54
C PRO A 280 5.90 -5.94 -30.11
N ILE A 281 5.64 -5.92 -28.80
CA ILE A 281 4.40 -6.40 -28.21
C ILE A 281 3.26 -5.48 -28.70
N SER A 282 2.42 -6.05 -29.55
CA SER A 282 1.12 -5.51 -29.91
C SER A 282 0.16 -5.70 -28.72
N SER A 283 -0.14 -4.62 -28.01
CA SER A 283 -1.34 -4.58 -27.15
C SER A 283 -2.44 -3.84 -27.88
N SER A 284 -3.40 -4.66 -28.29
CA SER A 284 -4.74 -4.31 -28.74
C SER A 284 -5.50 -3.63 -27.60
N SER A 285 -5.87 -2.35 -27.77
CA SER A 285 -6.93 -1.71 -27.00
C SER A 285 -8.04 -1.28 -27.97
N LYS A 286 -9.04 -2.14 -28.11
CA LYS A 286 -10.36 -1.85 -28.68
C LYS A 286 -11.34 -1.62 -27.53
N GLY A 287 -12.18 -0.62 -27.69
CA GLY A 287 -13.42 -0.41 -26.93
C GLY A 287 -13.22 0.44 -25.67
N THR A 288 -14.04 1.42 -25.34
CA THR A 288 -15.40 1.69 -25.81
C THR A 288 -15.77 3.14 -25.48
N THR A 289 -16.34 3.80 -26.48
CA THR A 289 -17.36 4.84 -26.40
C THR A 289 -18.27 4.74 -25.17
N ASN A 290 -18.54 5.85 -24.46
CA ASN A 290 -19.85 6.52 -24.51
C ASN A 290 -20.06 7.65 -23.49
N ALA A 291 -20.88 8.59 -23.97
CA ALA A 291 -21.86 9.39 -23.24
C ALA A 291 -21.39 10.62 -22.45
N ALA A 292 -21.25 11.70 -23.20
CA ALA A 292 -21.63 13.02 -22.74
C ALA A 292 -23.11 13.02 -22.30
N ARG A 293 -23.38 13.43 -21.05
CA ARG A 293 -24.70 13.82 -20.57
C ARG A 293 -24.55 15.14 -19.81
N ASN A 294 -24.68 16.24 -20.57
CA ASN A 294 -24.89 17.57 -20.02
C ASN A 294 -26.32 17.60 -19.47
N GLU A 295 -26.48 17.57 -18.14
CA GLU A 295 -27.74 17.95 -17.51
C GLU A 295 -27.78 19.45 -17.31
N LYS A 296 -28.86 20.00 -17.85
CA LYS A 296 -29.24 21.39 -17.95
C LYS A 296 -29.77 21.81 -16.58
N THR A 297 -29.12 22.79 -15.97
CA THR A 297 -29.58 23.49 -14.78
C THR A 297 -30.95 24.12 -15.05
N LEU A 298 -31.96 23.71 -14.28
CA LEU A 298 -33.28 24.33 -14.25
C LEU A 298 -33.28 25.32 -13.07
N SER A 299 -33.23 26.62 -13.40
CA SER A 299 -33.57 27.69 -12.46
C SER A 299 -35.07 27.70 -12.23
N ILE A 300 -35.50 27.75 -10.98
CA ILE A 300 -36.85 28.14 -10.60
C ILE A 300 -36.70 29.32 -9.64
N ASP A 301 -36.94 30.52 -10.18
CA ASP A 301 -37.39 31.68 -9.42
C ASP A 301 -38.93 31.66 -9.48
N HIS A 302 -39.57 31.59 -8.31
CA HIS A 302 -40.78 32.33 -7.92
C HIS A 302 -41.18 31.99 -6.49
#